data_AF-A0A6M1XFK2-F1
#
_entry.id   AF-A0A6M1XFK2-F1
#
_cell.length_a   1.000
_cell.length_b   1.000
_cell.length_c   1.000
_cell.angle_alpha   90.00
_cell.angle_beta   90.00
_cell.angle_gamma   90.00
#
_symmetry.space_group_name_H-M   'P 1'
#
loop_
_entity.id
_entity.type
_entity.pdbx_description
1 polymer ?
#
loop_
_entity_poly.entity_id
_entity_poly.type
_entity_poly.pdbx_seq_one_letter_code
_entity_poly.pdbx_strand_id
1 'polypeptide(L)'
;IYTVQIDSKLQDSVRTILKRNVRNVPVVDDKQRLVGLITRANVVDIVYDTIWGDSEDAVQTEHVGEDTVSSKMHEQHTTNVKVRDIGDDKS
;
A
#
# COMPACT_ATOMS: atom_id res chain seq x y z
N ILE A 1 21.46 5.90 21.66
CA ILE A 1 20.27 5.96 20.77
C ILE A 1 20.81 5.88 19.35
N TYR A 2 20.29 4.98 18.51
CA TYR A 2 20.75 4.81 17.13
C TYR A 2 19.81 5.56 16.19
N THR A 3 20.33 6.50 15.43
CA THR A 3 19.59 7.34 14.47
C THR A 3 20.16 7.15 13.07
N VAL A 4 19.37 7.51 12.06
CA VAL A 4 19.78 7.47 10.65
C VAL A 4 19.41 8.77 9.97
N GLN A 5 20.16 9.13 8.92
CA GLN A 5 19.85 10.31 8.12
C GLN A 5 18.72 10.01 7.12
N ILE A 6 17.94 11.03 6.77
CA ILE A 6 16.83 10.92 5.81
C ILE A 6 17.27 10.45 4.40
N ASP A 7 18.52 10.71 4.03
CA ASP A 7 19.12 10.30 2.75
C ASP A 7 19.78 8.91 2.80
N SER A 8 19.80 8.27 3.98
CA SER A 8 20.44 6.97 4.17
C SER A 8 19.62 5.85 3.56
N LYS A 9 20.32 4.79 3.11
CA LYS A 9 19.67 3.61 2.57
C LYS A 9 18.87 2.89 3.66
N LEU A 10 17.62 2.60 3.34
CA LEU A 10 16.71 1.87 4.23
C LEU A 10 17.28 0.50 4.67
N GLN A 11 18.01 -0.18 3.79
CA GLN A 11 18.61 -1.50 4.05
C GLN A 11 19.53 -1.51 5.29
N ASP A 12 20.25 -0.42 5.54
CA ASP A 12 21.16 -0.32 6.69
C ASP A 12 20.39 -0.25 8.02
N SER A 13 19.28 0.51 8.02
CA SER A 13 18.34 0.60 9.13
C SER A 13 17.66 -0.74 9.39
N VAL A 14 17.16 -1.41 8.34
CA VAL A 14 16.52 -2.72 8.41
C VAL A 14 17.44 -3.76 9.02
N ARG A 15 18.68 -3.85 8.53
CA ARG A 15 19.68 -4.78 9.08
C ARG A 15 19.91 -4.53 10.57
N THR A 16 19.96 -3.27 10.98
CA THR A 16 20.15 -2.90 12.39
C THR A 16 18.95 -3.27 13.26
N ILE A 17 17.74 -2.97 12.80
CA ILE A 17 16.48 -3.33 13.47
C ILE A 17 16.39 -4.84 13.68
N LEU A 18 16.69 -5.64 12.65
CA LEU A 18 16.57 -7.09 12.70
C LEU A 18 17.70 -7.77 13.49
N LYS A 19 18.96 -7.34 13.31
CA LYS A 19 20.12 -8.02 13.92
C LYS A 19 20.46 -7.54 15.32
N ARG A 20 20.14 -6.29 15.65
CA ARG A 20 20.54 -5.67 16.94
C ARG A 20 19.37 -5.44 17.88
N ASN A 21 18.19 -5.98 17.56
CA ASN A 21 16.96 -5.88 18.33
C ASN A 21 16.57 -4.42 18.67
N VAL A 22 16.92 -3.48 17.79
CA VAL A 22 16.57 -2.07 17.94
C VAL A 22 15.12 -1.90 17.52
N ARG A 23 14.27 -1.46 18.46
CA ARG A 23 12.81 -1.36 18.23
C ARG A 23 12.42 -0.15 17.41
N ASN A 24 13.12 0.96 17.64
CA ASN A 24 12.78 2.30 17.16
C ASN A 24 14.06 2.97 16.65
N VAL A 25 14.05 3.42 15.40
CA VAL A 25 15.16 4.13 14.77
C VAL A 25 14.67 5.51 14.34
N PRO A 26 15.02 6.58 15.09
CA PRO A 26 14.67 7.94 14.69
C PRO A 26 15.42 8.34 13.42
N VAL A 27 14.70 8.98 12.50
CA VAL A 27 15.26 9.56 11.28
C VAL A 27 15.46 11.04 11.51
N VAL A 28 16.67 11.52 11.24
CA VAL A 28 17.06 12.93 11.41
C VAL A 28 17.47 13.56 10.09
N ASP A 29 17.45 14.89 10.05
CA ASP A 29 18.01 15.68 8.95
C ASP A 29 19.48 16.09 9.21
N ASP A 30 20.08 16.81 8.26
CA ASP A 30 21.45 17.33 8.36
C ASP A 30 21.69 18.23 9.59
N LYS A 31 20.63 18.84 10.12
CA LYS A 31 20.67 19.70 11.31
C LYS A 31 20.36 18.92 12.60
N GLN A 32 20.35 17.59 12.56
CA GLN A 32 20.01 16.70 13.67
C GLN A 32 18.59 16.89 14.21
N ARG A 33 17.66 17.38 13.40
CA ARG A 33 16.25 17.51 13.78
C ARG A 33 15.53 16.21 13.47
N LEU A 34 14.69 15.76 14.40
CA LEU A 34 13.83 14.59 14.20
C LEU A 34 12.82 14.87 13.09
N VAL A 35 12.85 14.05 12.04
CA VAL A 35 11.95 14.16 10.89
C VAL A 35 11.06 12.92 10.71
N GLY A 36 11.40 11.79 11.34
CA GLY A 36 10.60 10.58 11.22
C GLY A 36 11.02 9.47 12.17
N LEU A 37 10.34 8.33 12.08
CA LEU A 37 10.60 7.15 12.90
C LEU A 37 10.42 5.88 12.06
N ILE A 38 11.40 4.98 12.15
CA ILE A 38 11.31 3.63 11.57
C ILE A 38 11.15 2.64 12.73
N THR A 39 10.15 1.76 12.60
CA THR A 39 9.84 0.70 13.58
C THR A 39 9.94 -0.68 12.94
N ARG A 40 9.87 -1.73 13.78
CA ARG A 40 9.77 -3.11 13.29
C ARG A 40 8.55 -3.36 12.41
N ALA A 41 7.42 -2.69 12.68
CA ALA A 41 6.20 -2.84 11.88
C ALA A 41 6.46 -2.40 10.44
N ASN A 42 7.08 -1.22 10.25
CA ASN A 42 7.42 -0.72 8.93
C ASN A 42 8.28 -1.71 8.12
N VAL A 43 9.24 -2.38 8.78
CA VAL A 43 10.07 -3.40 8.12
C VAL A 43 9.24 -4.61 7.67
N VAL A 44 8.28 -5.05 8.49
CA VAL A 44 7.36 -6.13 8.12
C VAL A 44 6.49 -5.72 6.94
N ASP A 45 5.91 -4.52 6.98
CA ASP A 45 5.05 -4.00 5.92
C ASP A 45 5.78 -3.96 4.57
N ILE A 46 7.01 -3.43 4.55
CA ILE A 46 7.84 -3.35 3.33
C ILE A 46 8.15 -4.75 2.79
N VAL A 47 8.52 -5.70 3.66
CA VAL A 47 8.84 -7.06 3.23
C VAL A 47 7.60 -7.79 2.71
N TYR A 48 6.45 -7.55 3.35
CA TYR A 48 5.18 -8.11 2.91
C TYR A 48 4.79 -7.57 1.54
N ASP A 49 4.86 -6.25 1.36
CA ASP A 49 4.59 -5.57 0.09
C ASP A 49 5.53 -6.05 -1.03
N THR A 50 6.82 -6.23 -0.73
CA THR A 50 7.82 -6.66 -1.72
C THR A 50 7.62 -8.09 -2.21
N ILE A 51 7.13 -9.00 -1.35
CA ILE A 51 7.04 -10.44 -1.69
C ILE A 51 5.61 -10.82 -2.10
N TRP A 52 4.60 -10.17 -1.53
CA TRP A 52 3.20 -10.53 -1.67
C TRP A 52 2.29 -9.34 -2.05
N GLY A 53 2.82 -8.11 -2.19
CA GLY A 53 2.04 -6.88 -2.41
C GLY A 53 1.46 -6.67 -3.82
N ASP A 54 1.74 -7.56 -4.78
CA ASP A 54 1.15 -7.49 -6.13
C ASP A 54 -0.29 -8.04 -6.21
N SER A 55 -0.85 -8.56 -5.11
CA SER A 55 -2.27 -8.92 -5.02
C SER A 55 -3.07 -7.78 -4.39
N GLU A 56 -3.90 -7.14 -5.21
CA GLU A 56 -4.82 -6.06 -4.83
C GLU A 56 -5.71 -6.42 -3.64
N ASP A 57 -5.28 -6.06 -2.43
CA ASP A 57 -6.19 -5.80 -1.31
C ASP A 57 -5.84 -4.40 -0.79
N ALA A 58 -6.33 -3.39 -1.51
CA ALA A 58 -6.38 -2.04 -1.01
C ALA A 58 -7.10 -2.05 0.34
N VAL A 59 -6.36 -1.91 1.44
CA VAL A 59 -6.94 -1.54 2.72
C VAL A 59 -7.48 -0.13 2.54
N GLN A 60 -8.73 -0.05 2.11
CA GLN A 60 -9.53 1.16 2.12
C GLN A 60 -9.64 1.58 3.59
N THR A 61 -8.77 2.47 4.03
CA THR A 61 -9.02 3.21 5.26
C THR A 61 -9.94 4.35 4.88
N GLU A 62 -11.22 4.01 4.74
CA GLU A 62 -12.32 4.94 4.52
C GLU A 62 -12.38 5.92 5.68
N HIS A 63 -11.86 7.12 5.47
CA HIS A 63 -12.27 8.26 6.27
C HIS A 63 -13.60 8.72 5.69
N VAL A 64 -14.70 8.28 6.34
CA VAL A 64 -16.05 8.78 6.08
C VAL A 64 -16.08 10.25 6.51
N GLY A 65 -15.78 11.12 5.55
CA GLY A 65 -16.09 12.54 5.58
C GLY A 65 -17.29 12.78 4.67
N GLU A 66 -18.47 12.77 5.28
CA GLU A 66 -19.74 13.18 4.68
C GLU A 66 -19.64 14.67 4.31
N ASP A 67 -19.69 15.01 3.01
CA ASP A 67 -20.15 16.33 2.53
C ASP A 67 -20.41 16.33 1.00
N THR A 68 -21.68 16.10 0.66
CA THR A 68 -22.52 16.95 -0.20
C THR A 68 -22.02 17.38 -1.61
N VAL A 69 -22.55 16.66 -2.62
CA VAL A 69 -23.14 17.13 -3.90
C VAL A 69 -22.28 17.98 -4.86
N SER A 70 -21.97 17.43 -6.05
CA SER A 70 -22.28 18.15 -7.31
C SER A 70 -22.27 17.28 -8.58
N SER A 71 -23.39 17.35 -9.30
CA SER A 71 -23.54 17.38 -10.77
C SER A 71 -23.19 16.16 -11.66
N LYS A 72 -24.28 15.42 -11.98
CA LYS A 72 -24.90 15.23 -13.31
C LYS A 72 -24.13 14.53 -14.47
N MET A 73 -24.77 13.42 -14.89
CA MET A 73 -25.16 13.05 -16.26
C MET A 73 -24.07 12.79 -17.30
N HIS A 74 -23.92 11.52 -17.70
CA HIS A 74 -23.96 11.11 -19.10
C HIS A 74 -24.46 9.66 -19.23
N GLU A 75 -25.23 9.45 -20.28
CA GLU A 75 -26.12 8.32 -20.50
C GLU A 75 -25.60 7.45 -21.67
N GLN A 76 -25.99 6.17 -21.66
CA GLN A 76 -26.11 5.23 -22.79
C GLN A 76 -24.82 4.62 -23.41
N HIS A 77 -24.70 3.29 -23.28
CA HIS A 77 -24.95 2.35 -24.39
C HIS A 77 -24.78 0.90 -23.87
N THR A 78 -25.88 0.22 -23.55
CA THR A 78 -25.90 -1.25 -23.43
C THR A 78 -26.28 -1.81 -24.79
N THR A 79 -25.44 -2.69 -25.35
CA THR A 79 -25.86 -3.55 -26.47
C THR A 79 -25.90 -4.98 -25.99
N ASN A 80 -27.12 -5.47 -25.77
CA ASN A 80 -27.41 -6.86 -25.44
C ASN A 80 -26.98 -7.76 -26.62
N VAL A 81 -26.01 -8.64 -26.42
CA VAL A 81 -25.75 -9.73 -27.34
C VAL A 81 -26.72 -10.88 -27.02
N LYS A 82 -27.59 -11.15 -27.98
CA LYS A 82 -28.65 -12.15 -27.99
C LYS A 82 -28.08 -13.57 -27.83
N VAL A 83 -28.41 -14.24 -26.73
CA VAL A 83 -28.21 -15.69 -26.55
C VAL A 83 -29.07 -16.42 -27.59
N ARG A 84 -28.47 -17.28 -28.41
CA ARG A 84 -29.19 -18.29 -29.18
C ARG A 84 -28.87 -19.64 -28.57
N ASP A 85 -29.90 -20.18 -27.94
CA ASP A 85 -29.98 -21.53 -27.43
C ASP A 85 -29.97 -22.60 -28.54
N ILE A 86 -29.50 -23.78 -28.13
CA ILE A 86 -29.84 -25.14 -28.58
C ILE A 86 -29.17 -25.66 -29.86
N GLY A 87 -28.51 -26.80 -29.69
CA GLY A 87 -28.11 -27.71 -30.75
C GLY A 87 -27.29 -28.87 -30.20
N ASP A 88 -27.98 -29.85 -29.61
CA ASP A 88 -27.46 -31.19 -29.32
C ASP A 88 -26.64 -31.75 -30.49
N ASP A 89 -25.43 -32.28 -30.22
CA ASP A 89 -25.02 -33.53 -30.85
C ASP A 89 -24.01 -34.26 -29.97
N LYS A 90 -24.43 -35.43 -29.48
CA LYS A 90 -23.54 -36.42 -28.90
C LYS A 90 -23.09 -37.33 -30.03
N SER A 91 -21.78 -37.45 -30.23
CA SER A 91 -21.19 -38.70 -30.71
C SER A 91 -19.76 -38.87 -30.22
#